data_AF-A0A7C8K1T0-F1
#
_entry.id   AF-A0A7C8K1T0-F1
#
_cell.length_a   1.000
_cell.length_b   1.000
_cell.length_c   1.000
_cell.angle_alpha   90.00
_cell.angle_beta   90.00
_cell.angle_gamma   90.00
#
_symmetry.space_group_name_H-M   'P 1'
#
loop_
_entity.id
_entity.type
_entity.pdbx_description
1 polymer ?
#
loop_
_entity_poly.entity_id
_entity_poly.type
_entity_poly.pdbx_seq_one_letter_code
_entity_poly.pdbx_strand_id
1 'polypeptide(L)'
;MQRPQQVITPVAPVQFKRIRNGATVFADFGADVYGNLQINIPPPVAATTLAIRLGEKLDATGAIDRRPYGSVNYRWLTLVTQPNRTVYQTDIPPKPRHSNPQAVHMPPQIGEVTVFRYAEIDNAPANLNAEALHQLWVHTAFDDNNSFFRSSNDTLNAVWDLCKHTIKATTAFGVYVDGERERIPYEADSYINQLSHLAVDANPEVARYTFEHMLKNPTWPTEWSLHMPMIAAFDYMFTGDIKLTSDNYEALKKKLLMDKARGDGLIRAPGIVDWPAGERDGFNDGDQQNQSGPEINTVVNAFYYHALLEMAIVAKAAGRIGDALLFKSRAKAVYNAFNAVFFDRTRGIYVDGEGSTHSSLHANMFPLAFDLVPRGYQSQVADFVQSRGMGCSVYGAQYLLEALYKAGRDEYALQLMTSHSDRSWWHMIELGSTMTLEAWDVKYKPNLTWNHAWGAAPANIISRYILGVRPLKPGFEKILIAPQPGSLEELHGKVPTMRGPVLVKFQPGVLEIDIPEGTTARVLIPYKLAKSQQFPPQLSINGIKESAKAESGYIVVDEVGPGKSRFEF
;
A
#
# COMPACT_ATOMS: atom_id res chain seq x y z
N MET A 1 -16.50 -12.54 11.22
CA MET A 1 -15.88 -11.98 12.45
C MET A 1 -16.59 -10.68 12.86
N GLN A 2 -16.31 -10.16 14.07
CA GLN A 2 -16.74 -8.83 14.49
C GLN A 2 -15.86 -7.76 13.82
N ARG A 3 -16.43 -6.59 13.50
CA ARG A 3 -15.67 -5.44 12.98
C ARG A 3 -14.65 -4.98 14.04
N PRO A 4 -13.37 -4.82 13.69
CA PRO A 4 -12.35 -4.27 14.59
C PRO A 4 -12.82 -2.97 15.24
N GLN A 5 -12.57 -2.86 16.55
CA GLN A 5 -12.98 -1.71 17.35
C GLN A 5 -12.14 -0.48 17.02
N GLN A 6 -12.82 0.65 16.86
CA GLN A 6 -12.20 1.95 16.67
C GLN A 6 -11.71 2.52 18.01
N VAL A 7 -10.55 3.16 17.96
CA VAL A 7 -9.90 3.93 19.01
C VAL A 7 -9.95 5.39 18.60
N ILE A 8 -10.17 6.28 19.58
CA ILE A 8 -10.10 7.73 19.40
C ILE A 8 -8.87 8.23 20.16
N THR A 9 -7.92 8.82 19.44
CA THR A 9 -6.74 9.47 20.01
C THR A 9 -6.86 10.99 19.87
N PRO A 10 -6.98 11.75 20.96
CA PRO A 10 -6.98 13.21 20.90
C PRO A 10 -5.59 13.73 20.50
N VAL A 11 -5.53 14.57 19.46
CA VAL A 11 -4.31 15.21 18.96
C VAL A 11 -4.41 16.72 19.15
N ALA A 12 -3.44 17.30 19.88
CA ALA A 12 -3.33 18.73 20.08
C ALA A 12 -2.68 19.40 18.84
N PRO A 13 -2.97 20.69 18.57
CA PRO A 13 -2.36 21.39 17.45
C PRO A 13 -0.86 21.60 17.65
N VAL A 14 -0.08 21.37 16.58
CA VAL A 14 1.36 21.70 16.53
C VAL A 14 1.58 23.18 16.25
N GLN A 15 0.59 23.87 15.68
CA GLN A 15 0.58 25.32 15.53
C GLN A 15 -0.79 25.90 15.89
N PHE A 16 -0.79 26.98 16.66
CA PHE A 16 -1.99 27.74 17.03
C PHE A 16 -1.75 29.23 16.81
N LYS A 17 -2.67 29.89 16.11
CA LYS A 17 -2.59 31.32 15.82
C LYS A 17 -3.94 31.99 16.02
N ARG A 18 -3.92 33.19 16.58
CA ARG A 18 -5.05 34.12 16.53
C ARG A 18 -4.85 35.08 15.37
N ILE A 19 -5.78 35.10 14.43
CA ILE A 19 -5.76 35.95 13.23
C ILE A 19 -6.96 36.89 13.24
N ARG A 20 -6.98 37.88 12.33
CA ARG A 20 -8.06 38.88 12.19
C ARG A 20 -8.38 39.59 13.52
N ASN A 21 -7.35 40.22 14.11
CA ASN A 21 -7.43 40.90 15.41
C ASN A 21 -7.95 40.01 16.56
N GLY A 22 -7.70 38.70 16.48
CA GLY A 22 -8.09 37.74 17.51
C GLY A 22 -9.47 37.13 17.37
N ALA A 23 -10.26 37.55 16.36
CA ALA A 23 -11.60 37.05 16.11
C ALA A 23 -11.64 35.62 15.54
N THR A 24 -10.54 35.19 14.90
CA THR A 24 -10.42 33.84 14.33
C THR A 24 -9.23 33.13 14.95
N VAL A 25 -9.43 31.86 15.32
CA VAL A 25 -8.35 30.93 15.67
C VAL A 25 -8.04 30.06 14.45
N PHE A 26 -6.76 29.89 14.14
CA PHE A 26 -6.24 28.91 13.20
C PHE A 26 -5.42 27.88 13.96
N ALA A 27 -5.67 26.60 13.68
CA ALA A 27 -4.98 25.46 14.26
C ALA A 27 -4.50 24.51 13.14
N ASP A 28 -3.24 24.13 13.20
CA ASP A 28 -2.64 23.05 12.40
C ASP A 28 -2.33 21.88 13.34
N PHE A 29 -2.93 20.72 13.09
CA PHE A 29 -2.72 19.48 13.85
C PHE A 29 -1.50 18.67 13.38
N GLY A 30 -0.79 19.14 12.35
CA GLY A 30 0.44 18.55 11.83
C GLY A 30 0.18 17.47 10.77
N ALA A 31 -0.93 16.75 10.86
CA ALA A 31 -1.31 15.74 9.89
C ALA A 31 -2.83 15.61 9.69
N ASP A 32 -3.19 15.14 8.50
CA ASP A 32 -4.53 14.77 8.09
C ASP A 32 -4.91 13.46 8.76
N VAL A 33 -6.10 13.43 9.35
CA VAL A 33 -6.66 12.21 9.95
C VAL A 33 -8.15 12.14 9.66
N TYR A 34 -8.70 10.92 9.67
CA TYR A 34 -10.14 10.74 9.83
C TYR A 34 -10.52 11.06 11.27
N GLY A 35 -11.34 12.09 11.48
CA GLY A 35 -11.69 12.48 12.84
C GLY A 35 -12.81 13.51 12.93
N ASN A 36 -12.96 14.02 14.14
CA ASN A 36 -13.87 15.10 14.49
C ASN A 36 -13.10 16.16 15.31
N LEU A 37 -13.59 17.41 15.36
CA LEU A 37 -12.98 18.44 16.20
C LEU A 37 -13.68 18.50 17.56
N GLN A 38 -12.89 18.38 18.64
CA GLN A 38 -13.30 18.69 20.01
C GLN A 38 -12.76 20.05 20.45
N ILE A 39 -13.61 20.83 21.12
CA ILE A 39 -13.31 22.16 21.65
C ILE A 39 -13.67 22.18 23.14
N ASN A 40 -12.68 22.36 24.00
CA ASN A 40 -12.80 22.49 25.45
C ASN A 40 -12.68 23.96 25.86
N ILE A 41 -13.78 24.72 25.78
CA ILE A 41 -13.78 26.15 26.07
C ILE A 41 -13.65 26.37 27.59
N PRO A 42 -12.60 27.06 28.07
CA PRO A 42 -12.49 27.38 29.49
C PRO A 42 -13.63 28.30 29.96
N PRO A 43 -14.12 28.18 31.21
CA PRO A 43 -15.03 29.17 31.77
C PRO A 43 -14.39 30.57 31.84
N PRO A 44 -15.17 31.66 31.73
CA PRO A 44 -16.61 31.67 31.46
C PRO A 44 -16.90 31.39 29.98
N VAL A 45 -17.95 30.60 29.72
CA VAL A 45 -18.45 30.34 28.36
C VAL A 45 -19.65 31.23 28.08
N ALA A 46 -19.59 32.03 27.02
CA ALA A 46 -20.74 32.81 26.55
C ALA A 46 -21.57 31.99 25.56
N ALA A 47 -22.86 32.28 25.45
CA ALA A 47 -23.67 31.76 24.34
C ALA A 47 -23.30 32.49 23.05
N THR A 48 -22.66 31.80 22.11
CA THR A 48 -22.27 32.35 20.82
C THR A 48 -22.32 31.28 19.73
N THR A 49 -22.37 31.70 18.48
CA THR A 49 -22.25 30.81 17.32
C THR A 49 -20.84 30.90 16.76
N LEU A 50 -20.10 29.80 16.89
CA LEU A 50 -18.81 29.61 16.24
C LEU A 50 -19.04 29.15 14.80
N ALA A 51 -18.32 29.76 13.86
CA ALA A 51 -18.23 29.24 12.50
C ALA A 51 -16.91 28.46 12.37
N ILE A 52 -17.01 27.16 12.13
CA ILE A 52 -15.89 26.24 12.13
C ILE A 52 -15.62 25.80 10.70
N ARG A 53 -14.35 25.86 10.29
CA ARG A 53 -13.88 25.29 9.04
C ARG A 53 -12.87 24.20 9.35
N LEU A 54 -13.02 23.05 8.70
CA LEU A 54 -12.06 21.95 8.74
C LEU A 54 -11.57 21.69 7.31
N GLY A 55 -10.27 21.43 7.11
CA GLY A 55 -9.77 21.15 5.77
C GLY A 55 -8.42 20.43 5.74
N GLU A 56 -8.12 19.83 4.59
CA GLU A 56 -6.84 19.14 4.29
C GLU A 56 -5.80 20.07 3.65
N LYS A 57 -6.23 21.15 3.00
CA LYS A 57 -5.37 21.98 2.15
C LYS A 57 -5.45 23.45 2.52
N LEU A 58 -4.30 24.14 2.46
CA LEU A 58 -4.21 25.60 2.55
C LEU A 58 -4.20 26.24 1.15
N ASP A 59 -4.67 27.48 1.05
CA ASP A 59 -4.54 28.32 -0.13
C ASP A 59 -3.22 29.11 -0.12
N ALA A 60 -2.97 29.91 -1.17
CA ALA A 60 -1.75 30.71 -1.31
C ALA A 60 -1.58 31.78 -0.21
N THR A 61 -2.63 32.09 0.56
CA THR A 61 -2.58 33.04 1.69
C THR A 61 -2.28 32.35 3.02
N GLY A 62 -2.23 31.02 3.05
CA GLY A 62 -2.07 30.21 4.26
C GLY A 62 -3.37 30.03 5.04
N ALA A 63 -4.52 30.43 4.49
CA ALA A 63 -5.84 30.10 5.03
C ALA A 63 -6.31 28.72 4.55
N ILE A 64 -7.30 28.12 5.20
CA ILE A 64 -7.91 26.88 4.71
C ILE A 64 -8.52 27.14 3.33
N ASP A 65 -8.13 26.33 2.34
CA ASP A 65 -8.68 26.37 1.00
C ASP A 65 -10.17 26.00 1.05
N ARG A 66 -11.02 26.96 0.73
CA ARG A 66 -12.49 26.82 0.81
C ARG A 66 -13.10 26.23 -0.44
N ARG A 67 -12.31 26.10 -1.51
CA ARG A 67 -12.71 25.51 -2.80
C ARG A 67 -11.56 24.65 -3.31
N PRO A 68 -11.11 23.67 -2.50
CA PRO A 68 -10.03 22.82 -2.93
C PRO A 68 -10.49 22.02 -4.15
N TYR A 69 -9.56 21.63 -5.00
CA TYR A 69 -9.90 20.89 -6.20
C TYR A 69 -10.42 19.49 -5.85
N GLY A 70 -11.19 18.93 -6.77
CA GLY A 70 -11.60 17.54 -6.73
C GLY A 70 -12.37 17.13 -5.48
N SER A 71 -11.85 16.14 -4.76
CA SER A 71 -12.47 15.58 -3.55
C SER A 71 -11.64 15.80 -2.29
N VAL A 72 -10.67 16.72 -2.35
CA VAL A 72 -9.95 17.22 -1.17
C VAL A 72 -10.97 17.89 -0.23
N ASN A 73 -10.88 17.58 1.06
CA ASN A 73 -11.90 17.91 2.03
C ASN A 73 -11.83 19.37 2.45
N TYR A 74 -13.01 19.97 2.45
CA TYR A 74 -13.31 21.20 3.15
C TYR A 74 -14.71 21.06 3.77
N ARG A 75 -14.84 21.37 5.07
CA ARG A 75 -16.11 21.39 5.80
C ARG A 75 -16.31 22.77 6.40
N TRP A 76 -17.54 23.26 6.32
CA TRP A 76 -18.00 24.46 7.02
C TRP A 76 -19.17 24.09 7.91
N LEU A 77 -19.04 24.33 9.20
CA LEU A 77 -19.94 23.90 10.26
C LEU A 77 -20.26 25.08 11.17
N THR A 78 -21.37 24.99 11.90
CA THR A 78 -21.71 25.91 12.99
C THR A 78 -21.78 25.17 14.30
N LEU A 79 -21.36 25.83 15.38
CA LEU A 79 -21.42 25.27 16.73
C LEU A 79 -21.90 26.35 17.71
N VAL A 80 -22.97 26.05 18.45
CA VAL A 80 -23.55 26.98 19.43
C VAL A 80 -23.04 26.62 20.82
N THR A 81 -22.35 27.55 21.46
CA THR A 81 -21.86 27.41 22.84
C THR A 81 -22.95 27.79 23.84
N GLN A 82 -22.87 27.24 25.05
CA GLN A 82 -23.82 27.43 26.15
C GLN A 82 -23.06 27.70 27.46
N PRO A 83 -23.55 28.58 28.35
CA PRO A 83 -22.84 28.96 29.57
C PRO A 83 -22.53 27.82 30.54
N ASN A 84 -23.34 26.75 30.53
CA ASN A 84 -23.25 25.59 31.40
C ASN A 84 -22.53 24.38 30.75
N ARG A 85 -21.85 24.57 29.60
CA ARG A 85 -21.13 23.51 28.89
C ARG A 85 -19.74 24.01 28.47
N THR A 86 -18.73 23.20 28.73
CA THR A 86 -17.32 23.53 28.40
C THR A 86 -16.75 22.64 27.29
N VAL A 87 -17.27 21.42 27.12
CA VAL A 87 -16.77 20.46 26.12
C VAL A 87 -17.76 20.35 24.96
N TYR A 88 -17.25 20.56 23.75
CA TYR A 88 -18.00 20.53 22.51
C TYR A 88 -17.33 19.64 21.49
N GLN A 89 -18.12 18.98 20.66
CA GLN A 89 -17.66 18.23 19.49
C GLN A 89 -18.47 18.72 18.29
N THR A 90 -17.86 18.82 17.12
CA THR A 90 -18.56 19.26 15.92
C THR A 90 -19.56 18.22 15.42
N ASP A 91 -20.73 18.68 14.98
CA ASP A 91 -21.72 17.85 14.29
C ASP A 91 -21.42 17.85 12.80
N ILE A 92 -20.80 16.77 12.31
CA ILE A 92 -20.36 16.64 10.92
C ILE A 92 -21.46 15.93 10.12
N PRO A 93 -22.03 16.54 9.08
CA PRO A 93 -23.00 15.86 8.23
C PRO A 93 -22.30 14.86 7.28
N PRO A 94 -22.89 13.67 7.06
CA PRO A 94 -22.38 12.72 6.06
C PRO A 94 -22.40 13.34 4.66
N LYS A 95 -21.46 12.96 3.79
CA LYS A 95 -21.49 13.41 2.38
C LYS A 95 -22.61 12.69 1.64
N PRO A 96 -23.21 13.31 0.60
CA PRO A 96 -24.21 12.64 -0.23
C PRO A 96 -23.74 11.29 -0.81
N ARG A 97 -22.46 11.15 -1.19
CA ARG A 97 -21.90 9.89 -1.69
C ARG A 97 -21.90 8.75 -0.67
N HIS A 98 -21.88 9.07 0.62
CA HIS A 98 -21.94 8.06 1.68
C HIS A 98 -23.32 7.43 1.82
N SER A 99 -24.33 7.89 1.07
CA SER A 99 -25.64 7.20 0.97
C SER A 99 -25.62 5.95 0.07
N ASN A 100 -24.51 5.70 -0.65
CA ASN A 100 -24.35 4.47 -1.42
C ASN A 100 -24.42 3.24 -0.48
N PRO A 101 -25.24 2.22 -0.75
CA PRO A 101 -25.34 1.03 0.08
C PRO A 101 -24.02 0.26 0.32
N GLN A 102 -23.02 0.43 -0.57
CA GLN A 102 -21.69 -0.16 -0.42
C GLN A 102 -20.75 0.67 0.46
N ALA A 103 -21.09 1.94 0.72
CA ALA A 103 -20.26 2.81 1.54
C ALA A 103 -20.28 2.34 3.00
N VAL A 104 -19.09 2.30 3.59
CA VAL A 104 -18.94 1.92 4.99
C VAL A 104 -19.22 3.12 5.88
N HIS A 105 -20.21 2.97 6.76
CA HIS A 105 -20.55 3.96 7.77
C HIS A 105 -19.69 3.81 9.04
N MET A 106 -19.48 4.93 9.72
CA MET A 106 -18.91 4.94 11.06
C MET A 106 -19.88 4.29 12.06
N PRO A 107 -19.38 3.60 13.10
CA PRO A 107 -20.22 3.15 14.20
C PRO A 107 -20.94 4.36 14.84
N PRO A 108 -22.24 4.24 15.19
CA PRO A 108 -23.01 5.35 15.78
C PRO A 108 -22.37 5.97 17.03
N GLN A 109 -21.60 5.19 17.80
CA GLN A 109 -20.94 5.63 19.03
C GLN A 109 -19.74 6.54 18.77
N ILE A 110 -19.14 6.47 17.59
CA ILE A 110 -18.04 7.36 17.16
C ILE A 110 -18.61 8.64 16.54
N GLY A 111 -19.73 8.52 15.85
CA GLY A 111 -20.31 9.60 15.05
C GLY A 111 -19.60 9.77 13.70
N GLU A 112 -20.06 10.74 12.93
CA GLU A 112 -19.51 11.02 11.61
C GLU A 112 -18.12 11.68 11.72
N VAL A 113 -17.27 11.38 10.74
CA VAL A 113 -15.90 11.88 10.65
C VAL A 113 -15.66 12.57 9.31
N THR A 114 -14.64 13.42 9.26
CA THR A 114 -14.10 13.96 8.01
C THR A 114 -12.58 13.86 8.06
N VAL A 115 -11.93 13.91 6.90
CA VAL A 115 -10.48 14.10 6.86
C VAL A 115 -10.15 15.57 6.98
N PHE A 116 -9.26 15.93 7.91
CA PHE A 116 -8.74 17.29 8.04
C PHE A 116 -7.40 17.29 8.79
N ARG A 117 -6.57 18.28 8.50
CA ARG A 117 -5.37 18.67 9.26
C ARG A 117 -5.52 20.03 9.92
N TYR A 118 -6.31 20.92 9.32
CA TYR A 118 -6.44 22.31 9.73
C TYR A 118 -7.83 22.61 10.27
N ALA A 119 -7.91 23.50 11.25
CA ALA A 119 -9.16 24.09 11.72
C ALA A 119 -9.09 25.63 11.78
N GLU A 120 -10.11 26.32 11.27
CA GLU A 120 -10.37 27.74 11.53
C GLU A 120 -11.66 27.89 12.35
N ILE A 121 -11.63 28.70 13.40
CA ILE A 121 -12.79 28.97 14.26
C ILE A 121 -12.99 30.48 14.32
N ASP A 122 -14.00 30.99 13.62
CA ASP A 122 -14.42 32.38 13.74
C ASP A 122 -15.30 32.59 14.98
N ASN A 123 -15.32 33.83 15.49
CA ASN A 123 -15.99 34.21 16.73
C ASN A 123 -15.46 33.44 17.96
N ALA A 124 -14.19 33.02 17.90
CA ALA A 124 -13.55 32.25 18.95
C ALA A 124 -13.48 33.06 20.28
N PRO A 125 -13.92 32.50 21.43
CA PRO A 125 -13.80 33.16 22.72
C PRO A 125 -12.37 33.59 23.00
N ALA A 126 -12.17 34.74 23.66
CA ALA A 126 -10.83 35.29 23.93
C ALA A 126 -9.94 34.35 24.77
N ASN A 127 -10.56 33.49 25.59
CA ASN A 127 -9.88 32.51 26.44
C ASN A 127 -9.64 31.14 25.76
N LEU A 128 -10.04 30.95 24.49
CA LEU A 128 -9.71 29.75 23.73
C LEU A 128 -8.20 29.69 23.44
N ASN A 129 -7.55 28.57 23.75
CA ASN A 129 -6.11 28.37 23.57
C ASN A 129 -5.82 27.04 22.85
N ALA A 130 -4.54 26.73 22.63
CA ALA A 130 -4.14 25.50 21.93
C ALA A 130 -4.59 24.23 22.65
N GLU A 131 -4.46 24.18 23.98
CA GLU A 131 -4.84 23.04 24.83
C GLU A 131 -6.35 22.77 24.81
N ALA A 132 -7.16 23.76 24.41
CA ALA A 132 -8.58 23.60 24.25
C ALA A 132 -8.99 22.87 22.97
N LEU A 133 -8.10 22.68 22.00
CA LEU A 133 -8.43 22.11 20.69
C LEU A 133 -7.85 20.72 20.54
N HIS A 134 -8.69 19.77 20.14
CA HIS A 134 -8.25 18.41 19.84
C HIS A 134 -8.88 17.92 18.54
N GLN A 135 -8.03 17.44 17.64
CA GLN A 135 -8.43 16.58 16.54
C GLN A 135 -8.63 15.17 17.12
N LEU A 136 -9.86 14.69 17.14
CA LEU A 136 -10.22 13.36 17.62
C LEU A 136 -9.93 12.34 16.51
N TRP A 137 -8.69 11.85 16.44
CA TRP A 137 -8.25 10.91 15.42
C TRP A 137 -8.85 9.54 15.65
N VAL A 138 -9.66 9.06 14.70
CA VAL A 138 -10.21 7.72 14.69
C VAL A 138 -9.31 6.77 13.89
N HIS A 139 -8.94 5.66 14.50
CA HIS A 139 -8.15 4.58 13.90
C HIS A 139 -8.51 3.24 14.59
N THR A 140 -8.02 2.09 14.13
CA THR A 140 -8.06 0.85 14.95
C THR A 140 -6.82 0.75 15.83
N ALA A 141 -6.77 -0.22 16.74
CA ALA A 141 -5.53 -0.53 17.46
C ALA A 141 -4.36 -0.65 16.46
N PHE A 142 -3.29 0.10 16.72
CA PHE A 142 -2.12 0.22 15.85
C PHE A 142 -0.92 0.54 16.74
N ASP A 143 0.14 -0.25 16.69
CA ASP A 143 1.35 0.01 17.46
C ASP A 143 2.38 0.79 16.62
N ASP A 144 2.52 2.08 16.91
CA ASP A 144 3.48 2.94 16.21
C ASP A 144 4.93 2.46 16.38
N ASN A 145 5.23 1.62 17.38
CA ASN A 145 6.56 1.07 17.60
C ASN A 145 6.77 -0.27 16.90
N ASN A 146 5.80 -0.89 16.22
CA ASN A 146 6.00 -2.19 15.58
C ASN A 146 6.98 -2.14 14.39
N SER A 147 7.15 -0.97 13.78
CA SER A 147 7.98 -0.76 12.60
C SER A 147 8.71 0.58 12.62
N PHE A 148 9.86 0.65 11.95
CA PHE A 148 10.48 1.92 11.55
C PHE A 148 11.41 1.69 10.36
N PHE A 149 11.75 2.76 9.66
CA PHE A 149 12.77 2.76 8.62
C PHE A 149 13.50 4.10 8.62
N ARG A 150 14.83 4.04 8.49
CA ARG A 150 15.72 5.17 8.23
C ARG A 150 16.83 4.74 7.29
N SER A 151 17.31 5.67 6.49
CA SER A 151 18.36 5.47 5.49
C SER A 151 19.15 6.75 5.25
N SER A 152 20.21 6.64 4.46
CA SER A 152 21.00 7.78 3.98
C SER A 152 20.25 8.72 3.00
N ASN A 153 18.98 8.44 2.67
CA ASN A 153 18.18 9.26 1.76
C ASN A 153 16.96 9.86 2.47
N ASP A 154 16.98 11.17 2.70
CA ASP A 154 15.91 11.88 3.42
C ASP A 154 14.56 11.86 2.69
N THR A 155 14.56 11.88 1.35
CA THR A 155 13.33 11.73 0.56
C THR A 155 12.70 10.38 0.83
N LEU A 156 13.47 9.29 0.82
CA LEU A 156 12.95 7.95 1.11
C LEU A 156 12.42 7.86 2.55
N ASN A 157 13.11 8.48 3.51
CA ASN A 157 12.68 8.53 4.90
C ASN A 157 11.32 9.24 5.04
N ALA A 158 11.14 10.37 4.35
CA ALA A 158 9.87 11.10 4.33
C ALA A 158 8.75 10.32 3.64
N VAL A 159 9.06 9.61 2.55
CA VAL A 159 8.10 8.73 1.85
C VAL A 159 7.65 7.58 2.75
N TRP A 160 8.56 6.97 3.51
CA TRP A 160 8.20 5.96 4.51
C TRP A 160 7.23 6.53 5.56
N ASP A 161 7.56 7.70 6.14
CA ASP A 161 6.75 8.33 7.18
C ASP A 161 5.33 8.68 6.65
N LEU A 162 5.24 9.22 5.42
CA LEU A 162 3.97 9.48 4.72
C LEU A 162 3.13 8.21 4.57
N CYS A 163 3.74 7.12 4.10
CA CYS A 163 3.03 5.86 3.86
C CYS A 163 2.57 5.22 5.18
N LYS A 164 3.43 5.19 6.21
CA LYS A 164 3.08 4.64 7.52
C LYS A 164 1.93 5.42 8.16
N HIS A 165 1.96 6.75 8.11
CA HIS A 165 0.86 7.59 8.60
C HIS A 165 -0.44 7.31 7.86
N THR A 166 -0.38 7.25 6.52
CA THR A 166 -1.55 6.95 5.68
C THR A 166 -2.20 5.64 6.08
N ILE A 167 -1.41 4.58 6.25
CA ILE A 167 -1.91 3.26 6.60
C ILE A 167 -2.64 3.29 7.95
N LYS A 168 -2.05 3.90 8.97
CA LYS A 168 -2.72 4.05 10.28
C LYS A 168 -4.01 4.84 10.15
N ALA A 169 -3.97 6.00 9.48
CA ALA A 169 -5.13 6.87 9.33
C ALA A 169 -6.29 6.19 8.57
N THR A 170 -5.99 5.38 7.55
CA THR A 170 -7.02 4.68 6.75
C THR A 170 -7.59 3.44 7.43
N THR A 171 -7.11 3.06 8.63
CA THR A 171 -7.79 2.05 9.47
C THR A 171 -9.05 2.56 10.15
N ALA A 172 -9.38 3.85 10.07
CA ALA A 172 -10.48 4.50 10.79
C ALA A 172 -11.83 3.75 10.75
N PHE A 173 -12.10 3.04 9.64
CA PHE A 173 -13.33 2.31 9.46
C PHE A 173 -13.26 0.85 9.95
N GLY A 174 -12.14 0.34 10.47
CA GLY A 174 -12.02 -1.09 10.81
C GLY A 174 -12.27 -2.05 9.63
N VAL A 175 -12.24 -1.51 8.41
CA VAL A 175 -12.32 -2.19 7.12
C VAL A 175 -11.58 -1.29 6.15
N TYR A 176 -10.83 -1.86 5.21
CA TYR A 176 -10.14 -1.06 4.21
C TYR A 176 -11.17 -0.45 3.26
N VAL A 177 -11.05 0.86 3.03
CA VAL A 177 -11.84 1.60 2.06
C VAL A 177 -10.89 2.36 1.13
N ASP A 178 -11.36 2.74 -0.06
CA ASP A 178 -10.62 3.57 -1.02
C ASP A 178 -10.09 4.87 -0.37
N GLY A 179 -11.00 5.63 0.24
CA GLY A 179 -10.74 6.92 0.83
C GLY A 179 -12.04 7.61 1.25
N GLU A 180 -11.96 8.89 1.61
CA GLU A 180 -13.09 9.65 2.15
C GLU A 180 -14.23 9.91 1.15
N ARG A 181 -13.95 9.82 -0.15
CA ARG A 181 -14.92 10.17 -1.18
C ARG A 181 -16.05 9.14 -1.32
N GLU A 182 -15.71 7.84 -1.35
CA GLU A 182 -16.69 6.77 -1.59
C GLU A 182 -16.84 5.87 -0.36
N ARG A 183 -15.74 5.61 0.37
CA ARG A 183 -15.69 4.73 1.54
C ARG A 183 -16.10 3.28 1.21
N ILE A 184 -15.69 2.79 0.04
CA ILE A 184 -16.02 1.46 -0.46
C ILE A 184 -14.78 0.54 -0.38
N PRO A 185 -14.91 -0.68 0.17
CA PRO A 185 -13.84 -1.68 0.14
C PRO A 185 -13.67 -2.29 -1.25
N TYR A 186 -12.71 -1.80 -2.03
CA TYR A 186 -12.34 -2.38 -3.32
C TYR A 186 -11.23 -3.42 -3.17
N GLU A 187 -11.31 -4.53 -3.91
CA GLU A 187 -10.39 -5.66 -3.74
C GLU A 187 -8.93 -5.31 -4.10
N ALA A 188 -8.71 -4.51 -5.15
CA ALA A 188 -7.37 -4.12 -5.58
C ALA A 188 -6.69 -3.18 -4.57
N ASP A 189 -7.42 -2.16 -4.12
CA ASP A 189 -7.01 -1.24 -3.05
C ASP A 189 -6.68 -2.00 -1.76
N SER A 190 -7.56 -2.94 -1.40
CA SER A 190 -7.44 -3.71 -0.17
C SER A 190 -6.25 -4.64 -0.18
N TYR A 191 -5.83 -5.16 -1.33
CA TYR A 191 -4.60 -5.93 -1.45
C TYR A 191 -3.36 -5.07 -1.16
N ILE A 192 -3.25 -3.90 -1.80
CA ILE A 192 -2.12 -2.99 -1.54
C ILE A 192 -2.14 -2.50 -0.09
N ASN A 193 -3.32 -2.16 0.43
CA ASN A 193 -3.49 -1.76 1.83
C ASN A 193 -3.09 -2.89 2.77
N GLN A 194 -3.49 -4.14 2.53
CA GLN A 194 -3.06 -5.30 3.35
C GLN A 194 -1.54 -5.47 3.34
N LEU A 195 -0.90 -5.41 2.17
CA LEU A 195 0.56 -5.52 2.05
C LEU A 195 1.26 -4.43 2.87
N SER A 196 0.79 -3.19 2.75
CA SER A 196 1.38 -2.03 3.42
C SER A 196 1.05 -1.95 4.91
N HIS A 197 -0.16 -2.36 5.33
CA HIS A 197 -0.54 -2.47 6.73
C HIS A 197 0.33 -3.49 7.45
N LEU A 198 0.41 -4.71 6.94
CA LEU A 198 1.20 -5.76 7.58
C LEU A 198 2.72 -5.54 7.49
N ALA A 199 3.16 -4.56 6.70
CA ALA A 199 4.54 -4.08 6.70
C ALA A 199 4.85 -3.06 7.80
N VAL A 200 3.85 -2.43 8.41
CA VAL A 200 4.03 -1.39 9.45
C VAL A 200 3.41 -1.73 10.80
N ASP A 201 2.42 -2.62 10.84
CA ASP A 201 1.80 -3.14 12.07
C ASP A 201 1.40 -4.62 11.88
N ALA A 202 1.71 -5.47 12.86
CA ALA A 202 1.52 -6.93 12.73
C ALA A 202 0.07 -7.40 12.92
N ASN A 203 -0.89 -6.49 13.11
CA ASN A 203 -2.28 -6.86 13.42
C ASN A 203 -3.09 -7.18 12.15
N PRO A 204 -3.53 -8.43 11.93
CA PRO A 204 -4.25 -8.82 10.72
C PRO A 204 -5.77 -8.57 10.79
N GLU A 205 -6.32 -8.11 11.92
CA GLU A 205 -7.77 -8.08 12.13
C GLU A 205 -8.53 -7.24 11.09
N VAL A 206 -8.02 -6.07 10.74
CA VAL A 206 -8.64 -5.21 9.71
C VAL A 206 -8.59 -5.86 8.33
N ALA A 207 -7.45 -6.44 7.95
CA ALA A 207 -7.30 -7.15 6.68
C ALA A 207 -8.28 -8.33 6.59
N ARG A 208 -8.33 -9.15 7.64
CA ARG A 208 -9.18 -10.33 7.70
C ARG A 208 -10.67 -9.99 7.68
N TYR A 209 -11.07 -8.92 8.38
CA TYR A 209 -12.46 -8.46 8.35
C TYR A 209 -12.83 -7.93 6.97
N THR A 210 -11.92 -7.18 6.33
CA THR A 210 -12.09 -6.68 4.96
C THR A 210 -12.23 -7.83 3.96
N PHE A 211 -11.42 -8.88 4.08
CA PHE A 211 -11.53 -10.08 3.25
C PHE A 211 -12.92 -10.72 3.35
N GLU A 212 -13.45 -10.96 4.55
CA GLU A 212 -14.81 -11.50 4.72
C GLU A 212 -15.89 -10.56 4.15
N HIS A 213 -15.71 -9.25 4.30
CA HIS A 213 -16.62 -8.25 3.77
C HIS A 213 -16.70 -8.34 2.24
N MET A 214 -15.56 -8.31 1.54
CA MET A 214 -15.50 -8.33 0.07
C MET A 214 -15.89 -9.69 -0.55
N LEU A 215 -15.78 -10.78 0.19
CA LEU A 215 -16.35 -12.06 -0.23
C LEU A 215 -17.87 -11.97 -0.42
N LYS A 216 -18.56 -11.20 0.43
CA LYS A 216 -20.02 -11.01 0.42
C LYS A 216 -20.45 -9.83 -0.44
N ASN A 217 -19.59 -8.83 -0.58
CA ASN A 217 -19.85 -7.58 -1.28
C ASN A 217 -18.81 -7.39 -2.40
N PRO A 218 -18.88 -8.18 -3.49
CA PRO A 218 -17.97 -8.00 -4.63
C PRO A 218 -18.10 -6.60 -5.22
N THR A 219 -16.99 -6.06 -5.71
CA THR A 219 -16.99 -4.78 -6.43
C THR A 219 -16.71 -4.94 -7.92
N TRP A 220 -16.56 -3.79 -8.59
CA TRP A 220 -16.10 -3.69 -9.97
C TRP A 220 -14.72 -3.03 -9.97
N PRO A 221 -13.91 -3.21 -11.03
CA PRO A 221 -14.10 -4.08 -12.20
C PRO A 221 -13.97 -5.58 -11.93
N THR A 222 -14.40 -6.40 -12.91
CA THR A 222 -14.38 -7.86 -12.83
C THR A 222 -13.01 -8.45 -12.47
N GLU A 223 -11.93 -7.91 -13.04
CA GLU A 223 -10.56 -8.38 -12.77
C GLU A 223 -10.14 -8.25 -11.29
N TRP A 224 -10.73 -7.30 -10.54
CA TRP A 224 -10.38 -7.09 -9.12
C TRP A 224 -10.73 -8.28 -8.24
N SER A 225 -11.69 -9.11 -8.67
CA SER A 225 -11.97 -10.41 -8.07
C SER A 225 -10.71 -11.28 -7.92
N LEU A 226 -9.74 -11.18 -8.84
CA LEU A 226 -8.49 -11.97 -8.82
C LEU A 226 -7.52 -11.56 -7.69
N HIS A 227 -7.73 -10.42 -7.04
CA HIS A 227 -6.98 -10.02 -5.85
C HIS A 227 -7.42 -10.81 -4.60
N MET A 228 -8.64 -11.36 -4.57
CA MET A 228 -9.13 -12.10 -3.40
C MET A 228 -8.28 -13.33 -3.05
N PRO A 229 -7.87 -14.19 -4.03
CA PRO A 229 -6.90 -15.25 -3.77
C PRO A 229 -5.54 -14.73 -3.29
N MET A 230 -5.07 -13.59 -3.81
CA MET A 230 -3.80 -12.98 -3.42
C MET A 230 -3.85 -12.49 -1.96
N ILE A 231 -4.94 -11.82 -1.57
CA ILE A 231 -5.21 -11.38 -0.19
C ILE A 231 -5.20 -12.58 0.78
N ALA A 232 -5.88 -13.67 0.39
CA ALA A 232 -6.00 -14.87 1.20
C ALA A 232 -4.65 -15.60 1.36
N ALA A 233 -3.88 -15.72 0.29
CA ALA A 233 -2.58 -16.35 0.34
C ALA A 233 -1.56 -15.51 1.11
N PHE A 234 -1.57 -14.18 0.95
CA PHE A 234 -0.73 -13.30 1.74
C PHE A 234 -1.08 -13.35 3.24
N ASP A 235 -2.38 -13.33 3.59
CA ASP A 235 -2.81 -13.51 4.99
C ASP A 235 -2.29 -14.82 5.57
N TYR A 236 -2.43 -15.94 4.85
CA TYR A 236 -1.92 -17.23 5.32
C TYR A 236 -0.39 -17.23 5.45
N MET A 237 0.34 -16.68 4.47
CA MET A 237 1.80 -16.61 4.52
C MET A 237 2.28 -15.72 5.67
N PHE A 238 1.59 -14.63 5.95
CA PHE A 238 1.92 -13.72 7.05
C PHE A 238 1.57 -14.34 8.41
N THR A 239 0.34 -14.83 8.57
CA THR A 239 -0.23 -15.26 9.86
C THR A 239 0.12 -16.69 10.25
N GLY A 240 0.29 -17.57 9.26
CA GLY A 240 0.33 -19.02 9.45
C GLY A 240 -1.03 -19.68 9.69
N ASP A 241 -2.10 -18.88 9.78
CA ASP A 241 -3.44 -19.35 10.11
C ASP A 241 -4.34 -19.39 8.87
N ILE A 242 -4.64 -20.60 8.40
CA ILE A 242 -5.48 -20.84 7.22
C ILE A 242 -6.98 -20.85 7.54
N LYS A 243 -7.39 -20.82 8.81
CA LYS A 243 -8.76 -21.15 9.22
C LYS A 243 -9.80 -20.27 8.53
N LEU A 244 -9.59 -18.96 8.55
CA LEU A 244 -10.52 -18.00 7.96
C LEU A 244 -10.77 -18.28 6.47
N THR A 245 -9.69 -18.50 5.73
CA THR A 245 -9.75 -18.79 4.30
C THR A 245 -10.37 -20.17 4.04
N SER A 246 -10.03 -21.17 4.85
CA SER A 246 -10.56 -22.53 4.75
C SER A 246 -12.09 -22.54 4.95
N ASP A 247 -12.58 -21.81 5.95
CA ASP A 247 -14.01 -21.69 6.25
C ASP A 247 -14.78 -21.02 5.08
N ASN A 248 -14.11 -20.20 4.28
CA ASN A 248 -14.69 -19.46 3.15
C ASN A 248 -14.23 -19.97 1.77
N TYR A 249 -13.61 -21.15 1.70
CA TYR A 249 -12.86 -21.61 0.54
C TYR A 249 -13.68 -21.65 -0.77
N GLU A 250 -14.92 -22.13 -0.71
CA GLU A 250 -15.77 -22.23 -1.90
C GLU A 250 -16.22 -20.86 -2.43
N ALA A 251 -16.41 -19.87 -1.54
CA ALA A 251 -16.69 -18.50 -1.95
C ALA A 251 -15.46 -17.87 -2.61
N LEU A 252 -14.27 -18.10 -2.04
CA LEU A 252 -13.01 -17.65 -2.60
C LEU A 252 -12.72 -18.29 -3.97
N LYS A 253 -12.95 -19.59 -4.14
CA LYS A 253 -12.73 -20.31 -5.40
C LYS A 253 -13.52 -19.71 -6.57
N LYS A 254 -14.72 -19.19 -6.32
CA LYS A 254 -15.54 -18.51 -7.34
C LYS A 254 -14.92 -17.19 -7.83
N LYS A 255 -14.02 -16.59 -7.05
CA LYS A 255 -13.34 -15.34 -7.41
C LYS A 255 -12.27 -15.51 -8.49
N LEU A 256 -11.88 -16.76 -8.82
CA LEU A 256 -10.88 -17.07 -9.85
C LEU A 256 -11.35 -16.84 -11.30
N LEU A 257 -12.64 -16.59 -11.54
CA LEU A 257 -13.18 -16.37 -12.90
C LEU A 257 -12.92 -17.54 -13.88
N MET A 258 -12.78 -18.77 -13.38
CA MET A 258 -12.47 -19.94 -14.23
C MET A 258 -13.54 -20.26 -15.27
N ASP A 259 -14.78 -19.78 -15.08
CA ASP A 259 -15.87 -19.87 -16.05
C ASP A 259 -15.63 -19.01 -17.31
N LYS A 260 -14.68 -18.06 -17.24
CA LYS A 260 -14.27 -17.21 -18.35
C LYS A 260 -13.11 -17.78 -19.18
N ALA A 261 -12.58 -18.95 -18.81
CA ALA A 261 -11.44 -19.55 -19.48
C ALA A 261 -11.83 -20.14 -20.85
N ARG A 262 -11.03 -19.82 -21.87
CA ARG A 262 -11.04 -20.43 -23.20
C ARG A 262 -10.44 -21.85 -23.15
N GLY A 263 -10.50 -22.54 -24.29
CA GLY A 263 -9.92 -23.89 -24.45
C GLY A 263 -8.40 -23.95 -24.30
N ASP A 264 -7.68 -22.83 -24.52
CA ASP A 264 -6.25 -22.69 -24.29
C ASP A 264 -5.89 -22.29 -22.84
N GLY A 265 -6.90 -21.97 -22.03
CA GLY A 265 -6.76 -21.60 -20.63
C GLY A 265 -6.76 -20.10 -20.34
N LEU A 266 -6.57 -19.22 -21.33
CA LEU A 266 -6.65 -17.77 -21.14
C LEU A 266 -8.10 -17.35 -20.85
N ILE A 267 -8.30 -16.34 -20.00
CA ILE A 267 -9.62 -15.83 -19.67
C ILE A 267 -10.01 -14.64 -20.54
N ARG A 268 -11.31 -14.60 -20.82
CA ARG A 268 -12.02 -13.47 -21.42
C ARG A 268 -12.74 -12.68 -20.34
N ALA A 269 -12.11 -11.63 -19.84
CA ALA A 269 -12.70 -10.77 -18.83
C ALA A 269 -12.26 -9.31 -19.04
N PRO A 270 -13.18 -8.34 -18.85
CA PRO A 270 -12.82 -6.93 -18.89
C PRO A 270 -11.94 -6.56 -17.69
N GLY A 271 -11.04 -5.61 -17.91
CA GLY A 271 -10.10 -5.14 -16.91
C GLY A 271 -9.77 -3.67 -17.13
N ILE A 272 -9.71 -2.89 -16.06
CA ILE A 272 -9.33 -1.48 -16.17
C ILE A 272 -7.84 -1.33 -16.38
N VAL A 273 -7.01 -2.32 -16.03
CA VAL A 273 -5.54 -2.35 -16.17
C VAL A 273 -4.83 -1.34 -15.27
N ASP A 274 -5.24 -0.08 -15.33
CA ASP A 274 -4.80 1.01 -14.48
C ASP A 274 -5.90 2.08 -14.29
N TRP A 275 -5.71 2.92 -13.26
CA TRP A 275 -6.65 3.95 -12.84
C TRP A 275 -5.97 5.28 -12.48
N PRO A 276 -6.41 6.43 -13.02
CA PRO A 276 -7.52 6.60 -13.98
C PRO A 276 -7.17 6.11 -15.39
N ALA A 277 -8.14 6.14 -16.32
CA ALA A 277 -7.97 5.64 -17.69
C ALA A 277 -6.78 6.25 -18.47
N GLY A 278 -6.40 7.49 -18.13
CA GLY A 278 -5.24 8.19 -18.69
C GLY A 278 -3.87 7.58 -18.35
N GLU A 279 -3.81 6.70 -17.35
CA GLU A 279 -2.56 6.17 -16.79
C GLU A 279 -2.10 4.84 -17.40
N ARG A 280 -2.71 4.44 -18.51
CA ARG A 280 -2.49 3.10 -19.09
C ARG A 280 -1.37 3.04 -20.13
N ASP A 281 -0.57 4.09 -20.26
CA ASP A 281 0.52 4.13 -21.24
C ASP A 281 0.07 3.77 -22.68
N GLY A 282 -1.11 4.25 -23.10
CA GLY A 282 -1.67 3.94 -24.41
C GLY A 282 -2.25 2.53 -24.57
N PHE A 283 -2.37 1.73 -23.50
CA PHE A 283 -3.01 0.40 -23.51
C PHE A 283 -4.33 0.45 -24.27
N ASN A 284 -4.57 -0.55 -25.12
CA ASN A 284 -5.75 -0.67 -26.00
C ASN A 284 -5.77 0.30 -27.18
N ASP A 285 -4.64 0.49 -27.86
CA ASP A 285 -4.49 1.35 -29.05
C ASP A 285 -4.98 2.81 -28.84
N GLY A 286 -5.01 3.29 -27.59
CA GLY A 286 -5.43 4.64 -27.24
C GLY A 286 -6.94 4.88 -27.10
N ASP A 287 -7.81 3.86 -27.22
CA ASP A 287 -9.24 4.02 -26.91
C ASP A 287 -9.46 4.05 -25.39
N GLN A 288 -9.27 5.23 -24.80
CA GLN A 288 -9.48 5.45 -23.37
C GLN A 288 -10.96 5.46 -22.96
N GLN A 289 -11.89 5.51 -23.91
CA GLN A 289 -13.33 5.48 -23.62
C GLN A 289 -13.82 4.06 -23.40
N ASN A 290 -13.26 3.08 -24.12
CA ASN A 290 -13.61 1.68 -23.97
C ASN A 290 -12.68 1.00 -22.96
N GLN A 291 -13.15 0.87 -21.72
CA GLN A 291 -12.44 0.20 -20.61
C GLN A 291 -12.15 -1.29 -20.85
N SER A 292 -12.47 -1.84 -22.03
CA SER A 292 -12.50 -3.28 -22.28
C SER A 292 -11.27 -3.81 -23.01
N GLY A 293 -10.50 -2.95 -23.68
CA GLY A 293 -9.28 -3.36 -24.39
C GLY A 293 -9.39 -4.54 -25.35
N PRO A 294 -8.26 -5.17 -25.73
CA PRO A 294 -8.31 -6.51 -26.28
C PRO A 294 -9.14 -7.39 -25.35
N GLU A 295 -10.11 -8.07 -25.93
CA GLU A 295 -11.02 -8.94 -25.18
C GLU A 295 -10.29 -10.06 -24.41
N ILE A 296 -9.08 -10.40 -24.89
CA ILE A 296 -8.10 -11.25 -24.23
C ILE A 296 -6.82 -10.41 -24.03
N ASN A 297 -6.72 -9.70 -22.90
CA ASN A 297 -5.58 -8.82 -22.62
C ASN A 297 -4.53 -9.43 -21.69
N THR A 298 -3.32 -8.90 -21.79
CA THR A 298 -2.11 -9.37 -21.10
C THR A 298 -2.19 -9.18 -19.58
N VAL A 299 -2.78 -8.08 -19.08
CA VAL A 299 -2.78 -7.76 -17.65
C VAL A 299 -3.76 -8.63 -16.86
N VAL A 300 -5.00 -8.75 -17.33
CA VAL A 300 -6.03 -9.61 -16.72
C VAL A 300 -5.55 -11.07 -16.64
N ASN A 301 -4.92 -11.55 -17.72
CA ASN A 301 -4.40 -12.91 -17.76
C ASN A 301 -3.14 -13.10 -16.89
N ALA A 302 -2.35 -12.05 -16.68
CA ALA A 302 -1.25 -12.08 -15.73
C ALA A 302 -1.75 -12.20 -14.28
N PHE A 303 -2.78 -11.42 -13.91
CA PHE A 303 -3.47 -11.58 -12.62
C PHE A 303 -4.09 -12.96 -12.47
N TYR A 304 -4.72 -13.50 -13.52
CA TYR A 304 -5.35 -14.83 -13.45
C TYR A 304 -4.32 -15.94 -13.21
N TYR A 305 -3.18 -15.89 -13.91
CA TYR A 305 -2.07 -16.79 -13.64
C TYR A 305 -1.62 -16.72 -12.18
N HIS A 306 -1.38 -15.51 -11.67
CA HIS A 306 -0.91 -15.30 -10.32
C HIS A 306 -1.95 -15.77 -9.29
N ALA A 307 -3.21 -15.42 -9.46
CA ALA A 307 -4.32 -15.84 -8.59
C ALA A 307 -4.49 -17.37 -8.54
N LEU A 308 -4.25 -18.09 -9.64
CA LEU A 308 -4.24 -19.55 -9.64
C LEU A 308 -3.09 -20.13 -8.79
N LEU A 309 -1.90 -19.52 -8.83
CA LEU A 309 -0.78 -19.93 -7.99
C LEU A 309 -1.06 -19.67 -6.51
N GLU A 310 -1.58 -18.48 -6.18
CA GLU A 310 -1.97 -18.11 -4.82
C GLU A 310 -3.08 -19.03 -4.29
N MET A 311 -4.08 -19.34 -5.12
CA MET A 311 -5.12 -20.30 -4.75
C MET A 311 -4.57 -21.71 -4.57
N ALA A 312 -3.52 -22.11 -5.29
CA ALA A 312 -2.86 -23.41 -5.06
C ALA A 312 -2.16 -23.49 -3.69
N ILE A 313 -1.58 -22.38 -3.22
CA ILE A 313 -1.00 -22.27 -1.86
C ILE A 313 -2.11 -22.45 -0.82
N VAL A 314 -3.19 -21.69 -0.96
CA VAL A 314 -4.37 -21.74 -0.08
C VAL A 314 -5.01 -23.13 -0.08
N ALA A 315 -5.23 -23.73 -1.25
CA ALA A 315 -5.83 -25.06 -1.37
C ALA A 315 -4.98 -26.13 -0.68
N LYS A 316 -3.65 -26.08 -0.84
CA LYS A 316 -2.74 -27.01 -0.15
C LYS A 316 -2.84 -26.83 1.37
N ALA A 317 -2.81 -25.59 1.84
CA ALA A 317 -2.90 -25.27 3.27
C ALA A 317 -4.24 -25.72 3.89
N ALA A 318 -5.34 -25.61 3.14
CA ALA A 318 -6.66 -26.06 3.55
C ALA A 318 -6.88 -27.59 3.40
N GLY A 319 -5.84 -28.37 3.09
CA GLY A 319 -5.94 -29.82 2.91
C GLY A 319 -6.60 -30.27 1.59
N ARG A 320 -6.87 -29.35 0.66
CA ARG A 320 -7.53 -29.60 -0.63
C ARG A 320 -6.52 -29.88 -1.73
N ILE A 321 -5.79 -30.99 -1.58
CA ILE A 321 -4.66 -31.35 -2.45
C ILE A 321 -5.06 -31.48 -3.93
N GLY A 322 -6.24 -32.04 -4.22
CA GLY A 322 -6.75 -32.16 -5.60
C GLY A 322 -6.93 -30.80 -6.28
N ASP A 323 -7.49 -29.82 -5.57
CA ASP A 323 -7.63 -28.45 -6.08
C ASP A 323 -6.26 -27.77 -6.23
N ALA A 324 -5.34 -27.97 -5.28
CA ALA A 324 -3.99 -27.41 -5.38
C ALA A 324 -3.26 -27.90 -6.64
N LEU A 325 -3.40 -29.18 -6.99
CA LEU A 325 -2.87 -29.76 -8.23
C LEU A 325 -3.59 -29.22 -9.47
N LEU A 326 -4.92 -29.09 -9.41
CA LEU A 326 -5.72 -28.51 -10.50
C LEU A 326 -5.30 -27.08 -10.82
N PHE A 327 -5.17 -26.22 -9.80
CA PHE A 327 -4.81 -24.82 -10.00
C PHE A 327 -3.37 -24.67 -10.52
N LYS A 328 -2.42 -25.48 -10.03
CA LYS A 328 -1.06 -25.53 -10.61
C LYS A 328 -1.05 -25.97 -12.07
N SER A 329 -1.84 -26.98 -12.42
CA SER A 329 -1.97 -27.45 -13.80
C SER A 329 -2.56 -26.36 -14.71
N ARG A 330 -3.61 -25.67 -14.25
CA ARG A 330 -4.20 -24.53 -14.96
C ARG A 330 -3.23 -23.36 -15.10
N ALA A 331 -2.51 -23.00 -14.04
CA ALA A 331 -1.51 -21.94 -14.09
C ALA A 331 -0.42 -22.27 -15.13
N LYS A 332 0.01 -23.54 -15.21
CA LYS A 332 0.96 -23.98 -16.25
C LYS A 332 0.38 -23.88 -17.67
N ALA A 333 -0.90 -24.22 -17.87
CA ALA A 333 -1.57 -24.04 -19.16
C ALA A 333 -1.64 -22.54 -19.54
N VAL A 334 -2.02 -21.68 -18.59
CA VAL A 334 -2.04 -20.22 -18.76
C VAL A 334 -0.64 -19.72 -19.10
N TYR A 335 0.41 -20.09 -18.37
CA TYR A 335 1.80 -19.68 -18.67
C TYR A 335 2.19 -19.99 -20.12
N ASN A 336 1.85 -21.19 -20.61
CA ASN A 336 2.17 -21.60 -21.97
C ASN A 336 1.38 -20.77 -23.01
N ALA A 337 0.07 -20.63 -22.83
CA ALA A 337 -0.78 -19.87 -23.74
C ALA A 337 -0.43 -18.38 -23.72
N PHE A 338 -0.20 -17.81 -22.54
CA PHE A 338 0.20 -16.42 -22.32
C PHE A 338 1.45 -16.05 -23.13
N ASN A 339 2.50 -16.86 -23.02
CA ASN A 339 3.75 -16.65 -23.74
C ASN A 339 3.66 -17.01 -25.23
N ALA A 340 2.69 -17.81 -25.66
CA ALA A 340 2.45 -18.07 -27.07
C ALA A 340 1.69 -16.93 -27.75
N VAL A 341 0.76 -16.28 -27.03
CA VAL A 341 -0.14 -15.25 -27.59
C VAL A 341 0.44 -13.85 -27.44
N PHE A 342 0.99 -13.49 -26.27
CA PHE A 342 1.34 -12.10 -25.96
C PHE A 342 2.82 -11.77 -26.08
N PHE A 343 3.71 -12.76 -26.01
CA PHE A 343 5.15 -12.51 -26.04
C PHE A 343 5.68 -12.41 -27.47
N ASP A 344 6.12 -11.21 -27.85
CA ASP A 344 6.81 -10.98 -29.10
C ASP A 344 8.28 -11.41 -28.97
N ARG A 345 8.61 -12.59 -29.49
CA ARG A 345 9.98 -13.13 -29.44
C ARG A 345 11.01 -12.30 -30.20
N THR A 346 10.59 -11.57 -31.22
CA THR A 346 11.50 -10.75 -32.04
C THR A 346 11.88 -9.48 -31.27
N ARG A 347 10.92 -8.83 -30.63
CA ARG A 347 11.15 -7.64 -29.81
C ARG A 347 11.57 -7.96 -28.37
N GLY A 348 11.33 -9.19 -27.91
CA GLY A 348 11.60 -9.66 -26.55
C GLY A 348 10.76 -8.98 -25.47
N ILE A 349 9.53 -8.58 -25.81
CA ILE A 349 8.59 -7.85 -24.95
C ILE A 349 7.15 -8.32 -25.23
N TYR A 350 6.21 -7.91 -24.40
CA TYR A 350 4.79 -8.26 -24.53
C TYR A 350 3.99 -7.19 -25.25
N VAL A 351 2.99 -7.63 -26.02
CA VAL A 351 1.90 -6.76 -26.52
C VAL A 351 0.77 -6.66 -25.50
N ASP A 352 -0.11 -5.68 -25.67
CA ASP A 352 -1.21 -5.42 -24.72
C ASP A 352 -2.27 -6.52 -24.67
N GLY A 353 -2.43 -7.29 -25.76
CA GLY A 353 -3.35 -8.42 -25.83
C GLY A 353 -3.37 -9.08 -27.19
N GLU A 354 -4.22 -10.09 -27.35
CA GLU A 354 -4.37 -10.85 -28.59
C GLU A 354 -4.80 -9.92 -29.74
N GLY A 355 -3.98 -9.82 -30.78
CA GLY A 355 -4.21 -8.96 -31.94
C GLY A 355 -3.72 -7.51 -31.82
N SER A 356 -3.22 -7.07 -30.66
CA SER A 356 -2.62 -5.74 -30.51
C SER A 356 -1.22 -5.68 -31.11
N THR A 357 -0.86 -4.52 -31.64
CA THR A 357 0.52 -4.20 -32.07
C THR A 357 1.25 -3.30 -31.09
N HIS A 358 0.54 -2.75 -30.09
CA HIS A 358 1.07 -1.87 -29.07
C HIS A 358 1.68 -2.67 -27.90
N SER A 359 2.69 -2.08 -27.27
CA SER A 359 3.36 -2.63 -26.08
C SER A 359 3.45 -1.53 -25.03
N SER A 360 2.58 -1.61 -24.03
CA SER A 360 2.59 -0.72 -22.86
C SER A 360 3.59 -1.15 -21.79
N LEU A 361 3.86 -0.23 -20.86
CA LEU A 361 4.46 -0.53 -19.56
C LEU A 361 3.72 -1.65 -18.83
N HIS A 362 2.39 -1.59 -18.75
CA HIS A 362 1.57 -2.54 -17.98
C HIS A 362 1.67 -3.97 -18.52
N ALA A 363 1.63 -4.14 -19.84
CA ALA A 363 1.81 -5.43 -20.50
C ALA A 363 3.17 -6.08 -20.18
N ASN A 364 4.17 -5.31 -19.73
CA ASN A 364 5.51 -5.79 -19.47
C ASN A 364 5.85 -5.86 -17.97
N MET A 365 5.36 -4.91 -17.16
CA MET A 365 5.60 -4.92 -15.71
C MET A 365 4.83 -6.02 -15.00
N PHE A 366 3.58 -6.31 -15.38
CA PHE A 366 2.79 -7.35 -14.72
C PHE A 366 3.34 -8.77 -14.95
N PRO A 367 3.69 -9.19 -16.17
CA PRO A 367 4.34 -10.48 -16.37
C PRO A 367 5.68 -10.60 -15.65
N LEU A 368 6.43 -9.51 -15.53
CA LEU A 368 7.68 -9.47 -14.79
C LEU A 368 7.45 -9.58 -13.28
N ALA A 369 6.46 -8.87 -12.74
CA ALA A 369 6.06 -8.96 -11.33
C ALA A 369 5.52 -10.35 -10.96
N PHE A 370 4.83 -11.03 -11.87
CA PHE A 370 4.19 -12.33 -11.63
C PHE A 370 4.96 -13.55 -12.17
N ASP A 371 6.25 -13.40 -12.50
CA ASP A 371 7.13 -14.49 -12.95
C ASP A 371 6.65 -15.22 -14.23
N LEU A 372 5.95 -14.52 -15.12
CA LEU A 372 5.49 -15.05 -16.41
C LEU A 372 6.54 -14.94 -17.53
N VAL A 373 7.55 -14.08 -17.35
CA VAL A 373 8.59 -13.84 -18.36
C VAL A 373 9.44 -15.09 -18.60
N PRO A 374 9.58 -15.56 -19.84
CA PRO A 374 10.41 -16.71 -20.17
C PRO A 374 11.85 -16.53 -19.69
N ARG A 375 12.43 -17.60 -19.16
CA ARG A 375 13.85 -17.64 -18.76
C ARG A 375 14.74 -17.13 -19.90
N GLY A 376 15.60 -16.18 -19.58
CA GLY A 376 16.53 -15.54 -20.51
C GLY A 376 16.06 -14.16 -21.00
N TYR A 377 14.78 -13.84 -20.88
CA TYR A 377 14.22 -12.56 -21.34
C TYR A 377 13.93 -11.57 -20.21
N GLN A 378 14.10 -11.97 -18.94
CA GLN A 378 13.82 -11.10 -17.78
C GLN A 378 14.55 -9.76 -17.87
N SER A 379 15.84 -9.76 -18.24
CA SER A 379 16.61 -8.51 -18.36
C SER A 379 16.05 -7.61 -19.47
N GLN A 380 15.72 -8.17 -20.63
CA GLN A 380 15.21 -7.41 -21.78
C GLN A 380 13.84 -6.78 -21.49
N VAL A 381 12.93 -7.55 -20.87
CA VAL A 381 11.64 -7.02 -20.42
C VAL A 381 11.83 -5.96 -19.34
N ALA A 382 12.77 -6.16 -18.40
CA ALA A 382 13.08 -5.17 -17.38
C ALA A 382 13.67 -3.88 -17.97
N ASP A 383 14.51 -3.97 -19.01
CA ASP A 383 15.07 -2.80 -19.70
C ASP A 383 13.97 -1.99 -20.40
N PHE A 384 12.99 -2.67 -21.01
CA PHE A 384 11.81 -2.02 -21.56
C PHE A 384 10.98 -1.33 -20.48
N VAL A 385 10.67 -2.03 -19.38
CA VAL A 385 9.94 -1.46 -18.23
C VAL A 385 10.66 -0.22 -17.70
N GLN A 386 11.97 -0.29 -17.52
CA GLN A 386 12.79 0.83 -17.07
C GLN A 386 12.70 2.03 -18.02
N SER A 387 12.72 1.80 -19.35
CA SER A 387 12.65 2.89 -20.33
C SER A 387 11.34 3.70 -20.32
N ARG A 388 10.28 3.21 -19.66
CA ARG A 388 8.97 3.89 -19.59
C ARG A 388 8.81 4.82 -18.37
N GLY A 389 9.73 4.80 -17.41
CA GLY A 389 9.61 5.62 -16.21
C GLY A 389 8.44 5.22 -15.29
N MET A 390 7.97 6.17 -14.48
CA MET A 390 6.71 6.05 -13.72
C MET A 390 5.49 6.25 -14.66
N GLY A 391 5.45 5.54 -15.79
CA GLY A 391 4.41 5.65 -16.82
C GLY A 391 3.07 5.02 -16.43
N CYS A 392 2.83 4.79 -15.14
CA CYS A 392 1.62 4.20 -14.59
C CYS A 392 1.07 5.08 -13.46
N SER A 393 -0.13 4.76 -12.99
CA SER A 393 -0.74 5.43 -11.85
C SER A 393 -0.04 5.07 -10.53
N VAL A 394 -0.52 5.72 -9.47
CA VAL A 394 -0.18 5.39 -8.09
C VAL A 394 -0.53 3.92 -7.75
N TYR A 395 -1.66 3.41 -8.27
CA TYR A 395 -2.04 1.99 -8.13
C TYR A 395 -1.06 1.07 -8.87
N GLY A 396 -0.73 1.40 -10.12
CA GLY A 396 0.21 0.61 -10.94
C GLY A 396 1.64 0.57 -10.36
N ALA A 397 2.02 1.59 -9.59
CA ALA A 397 3.36 1.72 -9.02
C ALA A 397 3.74 0.55 -8.09
N GLN A 398 2.78 -0.07 -7.40
CA GLN A 398 3.02 -1.29 -6.61
C GLN A 398 3.69 -2.36 -7.49
N TYR A 399 3.09 -2.66 -8.63
CA TYR A 399 3.51 -3.74 -9.52
C TYR A 399 4.75 -3.37 -10.32
N LEU A 400 4.90 -2.10 -10.69
CA LEU A 400 6.13 -1.58 -11.30
C LEU A 400 7.34 -1.81 -10.39
N LEU A 401 7.23 -1.41 -9.11
CA LEU A 401 8.31 -1.56 -8.15
C LEU A 401 8.63 -3.04 -7.87
N GLU A 402 7.61 -3.88 -7.70
CA GLU A 402 7.81 -5.33 -7.58
C GLU A 402 8.54 -5.92 -8.79
N ALA A 403 8.13 -5.56 -10.01
CA ALA A 403 8.77 -6.01 -11.24
C ALA A 403 10.26 -5.64 -11.28
N LEU A 404 10.58 -4.39 -10.98
CA LEU A 404 11.96 -3.87 -10.98
C LEU A 404 12.83 -4.57 -9.93
N TYR A 405 12.35 -4.69 -8.69
CA TYR A 405 13.10 -5.38 -7.63
C TYR A 405 13.25 -6.88 -7.89
N LYS A 406 12.24 -7.55 -8.45
CA LYS A 406 12.37 -8.97 -8.84
C LYS A 406 13.35 -9.16 -10.01
N ALA A 407 13.50 -8.16 -10.87
CA ALA A 407 14.49 -8.13 -11.95
C ALA A 407 15.89 -7.62 -11.53
N GLY A 408 16.11 -7.34 -10.24
CA GLY A 408 17.37 -6.82 -9.72
C GLY A 408 17.70 -5.39 -10.13
N ARG A 409 16.69 -4.61 -10.58
CA ARG A 409 16.78 -3.17 -10.94
C ARG A 409 16.50 -2.27 -9.73
N ASP A 410 17.06 -2.61 -8.59
CA ASP A 410 16.87 -1.90 -7.31
C ASP A 410 17.34 -0.45 -7.35
N GLU A 411 18.44 -0.14 -8.04
CA GLU A 411 18.92 1.24 -8.24
C GLU A 411 17.83 2.11 -8.88
N TYR A 412 17.21 1.61 -9.95
CA TYR A 412 16.17 2.35 -10.65
C TYR A 412 14.86 2.41 -9.85
N ALA A 413 14.48 1.32 -9.18
CA ALA A 413 13.31 1.31 -8.30
C ALA A 413 13.46 2.33 -7.15
N LEU A 414 14.66 2.44 -6.57
CA LEU A 414 14.99 3.45 -5.58
C LEU A 414 14.85 4.86 -6.17
N GLN A 415 15.42 5.11 -7.36
CA GLN A 415 15.30 6.40 -8.05
C GLN A 415 13.84 6.82 -8.27
N LEU A 416 12.95 5.87 -8.62
CA LEU A 416 11.52 6.14 -8.75
C LEU A 416 10.87 6.53 -7.41
N MET A 417 11.20 5.83 -6.32
CA MET A 417 10.67 6.13 -4.98
C MET A 417 11.20 7.44 -4.40
N THR A 418 12.40 7.86 -4.80
CA THR A 418 13.03 9.12 -4.36
C THR A 418 12.96 10.22 -5.41
N SER A 419 12.12 10.06 -6.44
CA SER A 419 11.91 11.06 -7.48
C SER A 419 11.25 12.32 -6.90
N HIS A 420 11.53 13.46 -7.53
CA HIS A 420 10.89 14.77 -7.28
C HIS A 420 10.04 15.21 -8.48
N SER A 421 9.72 14.29 -9.40
CA SER A 421 8.81 14.57 -10.51
C SER A 421 7.36 14.67 -10.02
N ASP A 422 6.46 15.21 -10.85
CA ASP A 422 5.02 15.24 -10.57
C ASP A 422 4.34 13.85 -10.55
N ARG A 423 5.08 12.77 -10.79
CA ARG A 423 4.70 11.37 -10.61
C ARG A 423 5.54 10.73 -9.51
N SER A 424 5.51 11.32 -8.32
CA SER A 424 6.29 10.87 -7.18
C SER A 424 5.55 11.06 -5.86
N TRP A 425 5.99 10.31 -4.84
CA TRP A 425 5.52 10.51 -3.47
C TRP A 425 6.05 11.81 -2.87
N TRP A 426 7.22 12.29 -3.29
CA TRP A 426 7.71 13.59 -2.84
C TRP A 426 6.81 14.73 -3.31
N HIS A 427 6.32 14.69 -4.56
CA HIS A 427 5.35 15.66 -5.07
C HIS A 427 4.07 15.71 -4.20
N MET A 428 3.60 14.57 -3.69
CA MET A 428 2.47 14.54 -2.73
C MET A 428 2.76 15.37 -1.47
N ILE A 429 3.98 15.29 -0.95
CA ILE A 429 4.45 16.04 0.21
C ILE A 429 4.58 17.53 -0.13
N GLU A 430 5.12 17.87 -1.30
CA GLU A 430 5.26 19.26 -1.78
C GLU A 430 3.91 19.96 -2.01
N LEU A 431 2.88 19.21 -2.43
CA LEU A 431 1.50 19.71 -2.49
C LEU A 431 0.95 20.09 -1.10
N GLY A 432 1.59 19.61 -0.03
CA GLY A 432 1.19 19.83 1.36
C GLY A 432 0.37 18.69 1.97
N SER A 433 0.22 17.57 1.27
CA SER A 433 -0.49 16.40 1.78
C SER A 433 0.33 15.67 2.83
N THR A 434 -0.34 15.15 3.86
CA THR A 434 0.30 14.28 4.87
C THR A 434 -0.21 12.84 4.82
N MET A 435 -1.07 12.53 3.85
CA MET A 435 -1.46 11.18 3.47
C MET A 435 -1.24 10.97 1.96
N THR A 436 -1.14 9.73 1.50
CA THR A 436 -0.94 9.45 0.08
C THR A 436 -2.21 9.72 -0.73
N LEU A 437 -2.02 10.14 -1.98
CA LEU A 437 -3.09 10.55 -2.88
C LEU A 437 -3.65 9.36 -3.68
N GLU A 438 -4.88 9.52 -4.20
CA GLU A 438 -5.49 8.57 -5.14
C GLU A 438 -4.76 8.55 -6.49
N ALA A 439 -4.28 9.71 -6.95
CA ALA A 439 -3.54 9.84 -8.20
C ALA A 439 -2.36 10.79 -7.98
N TRP A 440 -1.38 10.77 -8.89
CA TRP A 440 -0.15 11.54 -8.73
C TRP A 440 -0.40 13.05 -8.59
N ASP A 441 -1.38 13.59 -9.33
CA ASP A 441 -1.69 15.01 -9.34
C ASP A 441 -3.10 15.27 -9.92
N VAL A 442 -3.65 16.46 -9.64
CA VAL A 442 -4.95 16.93 -10.17
C VAL A 442 -4.99 16.95 -11.69
N LYS A 443 -3.85 17.18 -12.37
CA LYS A 443 -3.76 17.13 -13.83
C LYS A 443 -4.06 15.75 -14.41
N TYR A 444 -3.82 14.68 -13.65
CA TYR A 444 -4.10 13.30 -14.06
C TYR A 444 -5.50 12.86 -13.67
N LYS A 445 -5.98 13.35 -12.52
CA LYS A 445 -7.31 13.00 -12.00
C LYS A 445 -7.94 14.21 -11.28
N PRO A 446 -8.77 15.02 -11.97
CA PRO A 446 -9.31 16.26 -11.40
C PRO A 446 -10.12 16.09 -10.12
N ASN A 447 -10.66 14.89 -9.87
CA ASN A 447 -11.49 14.58 -8.70
C ASN A 447 -10.79 13.74 -7.62
N LEU A 448 -9.45 13.69 -7.60
CA LEU A 448 -8.67 12.86 -6.66
C LEU A 448 -8.95 13.14 -5.18
N THR A 449 -8.61 12.19 -4.32
CA THR A 449 -8.55 12.35 -2.85
C THR A 449 -7.10 12.40 -2.35
N TRP A 450 -6.87 13.09 -1.23
CA TRP A 450 -5.57 13.15 -0.54
C TRP A 450 -5.41 12.10 0.57
N ASN A 451 -6.31 11.12 0.64
CA ASN A 451 -6.43 10.17 1.75
C ASN A 451 -6.67 8.74 1.24
N HIS A 452 -5.82 8.26 0.34
CA HIS A 452 -6.02 7.01 -0.38
C HIS A 452 -4.95 5.96 -0.06
N ALA A 453 -5.36 4.80 0.46
CA ALA A 453 -4.43 3.82 1.03
C ALA A 453 -3.56 3.12 -0.01
N TRP A 454 -4.03 2.91 -1.25
CA TRP A 454 -3.20 2.31 -2.31
C TRP A 454 -1.91 3.10 -2.59
N GLY A 455 -1.87 4.38 -2.20
CA GLY A 455 -0.72 5.24 -2.45
C GLY A 455 0.45 4.91 -1.54
N ALA A 456 0.20 4.14 -0.49
CA ALA A 456 1.18 3.73 0.49
C ALA A 456 1.99 2.49 0.07
N ALA A 457 2.06 2.15 -1.22
CA ALA A 457 2.87 1.05 -1.75
C ALA A 457 4.34 1.04 -1.24
N PRO A 458 5.04 2.20 -1.11
CA PRO A 458 6.40 2.20 -0.57
C PRO A 458 6.56 1.55 0.81
N ALA A 459 5.54 1.58 1.68
CA ALA A 459 5.62 0.92 2.99
C ALA A 459 5.90 -0.58 2.86
N ASN A 460 5.24 -1.29 1.95
CA ASN A 460 5.52 -2.71 1.75
C ASN A 460 6.75 -2.96 0.87
N ILE A 461 7.03 -2.10 -0.11
CA ILE A 461 8.21 -2.25 -0.98
C ILE A 461 9.51 -2.09 -0.18
N ILE A 462 9.57 -1.09 0.73
CA ILE A 462 10.71 -0.88 1.61
C ILE A 462 10.93 -2.12 2.50
N SER A 463 9.89 -2.63 3.15
CA SER A 463 10.00 -3.81 4.02
C SER A 463 10.38 -5.09 3.26
N ARG A 464 9.78 -5.34 2.10
CA ARG A 464 9.93 -6.62 1.36
C ARG A 464 11.17 -6.67 0.49
N TYR A 465 11.63 -5.53 -0.04
CA TYR A 465 12.73 -5.49 -1.02
C TYR A 465 13.95 -4.70 -0.55
N ILE A 466 13.78 -3.47 -0.04
CA ILE A 466 14.93 -2.69 0.45
C ILE A 466 15.52 -3.35 1.71
N LEU A 467 14.70 -3.58 2.74
CA LEU A 467 15.08 -4.37 3.93
C LEU A 467 15.13 -5.87 3.62
N GLY A 468 14.37 -6.30 2.62
CA GLY A 468 14.47 -7.65 2.06
C GLY A 468 13.77 -8.75 2.86
N VAL A 469 12.87 -8.41 3.80
CA VAL A 469 12.24 -9.36 4.73
C VAL A 469 10.95 -9.90 4.14
N ARG A 470 10.88 -11.21 3.88
CA ARG A 470 9.70 -11.89 3.31
C ARG A 470 9.52 -13.29 3.91
N PRO A 471 8.28 -13.80 4.08
CA PRO A 471 8.07 -15.17 4.57
C PRO A 471 8.44 -16.19 3.47
N LEU A 472 9.24 -17.20 3.82
CA LEU A 472 9.45 -18.41 3.00
C LEU A 472 8.53 -19.56 3.42
N LYS A 473 8.10 -19.53 4.67
CA LYS A 473 7.08 -20.43 5.23
C LYS A 473 6.01 -19.61 5.96
N PRO A 474 4.77 -20.13 6.04
CA PRO A 474 3.66 -19.46 6.73
C PRO A 474 4.00 -19.06 8.16
N GLY A 475 3.48 -17.90 8.60
CA GLY A 475 3.68 -17.41 9.97
C GLY A 475 5.13 -17.06 10.28
N PHE A 476 5.94 -16.77 9.25
CA PHE A 476 7.39 -16.52 9.37
C PHE A 476 8.15 -17.64 10.09
N GLU A 477 7.72 -18.91 9.98
CA GLU A 477 8.51 -20.06 10.48
C GLU A 477 9.91 -20.11 9.86
N LYS A 478 10.00 -19.74 8.58
CA LYS A 478 11.24 -19.48 7.87
C LYS A 478 11.12 -18.19 7.08
N ILE A 479 12.14 -17.33 7.17
CA ILE A 479 12.16 -16.02 6.53
C ILE A 479 13.24 -15.95 5.46
N LEU A 480 12.97 -15.19 4.42
CA LEU A 480 13.97 -14.69 3.48
C LEU A 480 14.43 -13.33 3.98
N ILE A 481 15.73 -13.13 4.06
CA ILE A 481 16.34 -11.81 4.21
C ILE A 481 17.24 -11.58 3.00
N ALA A 482 16.78 -10.74 2.08
CA ALA A 482 17.47 -10.45 0.83
C ALA A 482 17.41 -8.94 0.52
N PRO A 483 18.23 -8.12 1.19
CA PRO A 483 18.19 -6.67 1.06
C PRO A 483 18.64 -6.23 -0.35
N GLN A 484 17.93 -5.24 -0.90
CA GLN A 484 18.20 -4.64 -2.20
C GLN A 484 18.22 -3.11 -2.05
N PRO A 485 19.31 -2.55 -1.50
CA PRO A 485 19.37 -1.16 -1.07
C PRO A 485 19.57 -0.16 -2.22
N GLY A 486 19.86 -0.60 -3.45
CA GLY A 486 20.30 0.31 -4.52
C GLY A 486 21.55 1.07 -4.10
N SER A 487 21.53 2.40 -4.25
CA SER A 487 22.64 3.32 -3.92
C SER A 487 22.64 3.83 -2.48
N LEU A 488 21.81 3.29 -1.58
CA LEU A 488 21.83 3.69 -0.16
C LEU A 488 23.16 3.32 0.51
N GLU A 489 23.77 4.29 1.19
CA GLU A 489 25.03 4.11 1.93
C GLU A 489 24.81 3.47 3.31
N GLU A 490 23.63 3.71 3.89
CA GLU A 490 23.18 3.07 5.11
C GLU A 490 21.66 2.92 5.12
N LEU A 491 21.19 1.87 5.79
CA LEU A 491 19.80 1.72 6.17
C LEU A 491 19.66 0.98 7.50
N HIS A 492 18.56 1.26 8.19
CA HIS A 492 18.17 0.61 9.43
C HIS A 492 16.65 0.55 9.48
N GLY A 493 16.10 -0.65 9.60
CA GLY A 493 14.67 -0.84 9.67
C GLY A 493 14.25 -1.98 10.57
N LYS A 494 12.99 -1.91 10.96
CA LYS A 494 12.28 -2.93 11.76
C LYS A 494 11.03 -3.34 11.02
N VAL A 495 10.95 -4.62 10.67
CA VAL A 495 9.82 -5.22 9.98
C VAL A 495 9.01 -6.06 10.96
N PRO A 496 7.73 -5.76 11.21
CA PRO A 496 6.88 -6.55 12.08
C PRO A 496 6.58 -7.92 11.44
N THR A 497 6.55 -8.97 12.27
CA THR A 497 6.12 -10.32 11.87
C THR A 497 5.33 -10.98 12.99
N MET A 498 4.62 -12.07 12.69
CA MET A 498 3.86 -12.83 13.69
C MET A 498 4.70 -13.45 14.81
N ARG A 499 6.00 -13.63 14.60
CA ARG A 499 6.92 -14.19 15.61
C ARG A 499 7.68 -13.12 16.38
N GLY A 500 7.46 -11.84 16.06
CA GLY A 500 8.23 -10.71 16.56
C GLY A 500 8.90 -9.94 15.42
N PRO A 501 9.46 -8.76 15.70
CA PRO A 501 10.07 -7.94 14.66
C PRO A 501 11.40 -8.53 14.16
N VAL A 502 11.70 -8.32 12.88
CA VAL A 502 13.02 -8.52 12.29
C VAL A 502 13.71 -7.16 12.16
N LEU A 503 14.88 -7.00 12.77
CA LEU A 503 15.72 -5.83 12.56
C LEU A 503 16.71 -6.09 11.43
N VAL A 504 16.91 -5.09 10.56
CA VAL A 504 17.89 -5.12 9.49
C VAL A 504 18.67 -3.81 9.53
N LYS A 505 20.00 -3.90 9.59
CA LYS A 505 20.91 -2.79 9.36
C LYS A 505 21.85 -3.16 8.23
N PHE A 506 22.11 -2.22 7.35
CA PHE A 506 23.00 -2.43 6.24
C PHE A 506 23.85 -1.19 6.00
N GLN A 507 25.10 -1.43 5.65
CA GLN A 507 26.03 -0.51 5.00
C GLN A 507 26.85 -1.35 4.00
N PRO A 508 27.45 -0.78 2.95
CA PRO A 508 28.26 -1.55 1.99
C PRO A 508 29.26 -2.50 2.67
N GLY A 509 29.18 -3.78 2.32
CA GLY A 509 29.96 -4.90 2.87
C GLY A 509 29.63 -5.35 4.30
N VAL A 510 28.58 -4.82 4.94
CA VAL A 510 28.13 -5.27 6.26
C VAL A 510 26.60 -5.32 6.33
N LEU A 511 26.07 -6.47 6.76
CA LEU A 511 24.65 -6.68 7.05
C LEU A 511 24.53 -7.15 8.50
N GLU A 512 23.72 -6.48 9.30
CA GLU A 512 23.34 -6.95 10.63
C GLU A 512 21.85 -7.25 10.66
N ILE A 513 21.49 -8.38 11.24
CA ILE A 513 20.10 -8.77 11.44
C ILE A 513 19.87 -9.16 12.89
N ASP A 514 18.64 -8.97 13.37
CA ASP A 514 18.15 -9.55 14.61
C ASP A 514 16.81 -10.20 14.28
N ILE A 515 16.75 -11.53 14.37
CA ILE A 515 15.55 -12.31 14.01
C ILE A 515 14.95 -12.92 15.28
N PRO A 516 13.61 -12.96 15.40
CA PRO A 516 12.97 -13.39 16.64
C PRO A 516 13.13 -14.88 16.92
N GLU A 517 12.89 -15.27 18.17
CA GLU A 517 12.85 -16.68 18.56
C GLU A 517 11.83 -17.50 17.77
N GLY A 518 12.12 -18.79 17.56
CA GLY A 518 11.22 -19.69 16.83
C GLY A 518 11.10 -19.43 15.32
N THR A 519 12.06 -18.69 14.73
CA THR A 519 12.23 -18.55 13.28
C THR A 519 13.65 -18.94 12.83
N THR A 520 13.81 -19.23 11.54
CA THR A 520 15.10 -19.38 10.87
C THR A 520 15.13 -18.52 9.61
N ALA A 521 16.30 -18.02 9.22
CA ALA A 521 16.44 -17.21 8.02
C ALA A 521 17.26 -17.92 6.93
N ARG A 522 16.85 -17.72 5.69
CA ARG A 522 17.71 -17.82 4.51
C ARG A 522 18.13 -16.42 4.13
N VAL A 523 19.43 -16.13 4.19
CA VAL A 523 20.00 -14.82 3.88
C VAL A 523 20.60 -14.88 2.48
N LEU A 524 20.18 -13.97 1.60
CA LEU A 524 20.72 -13.80 0.25
C LEU A 524 21.32 -12.40 0.12
N ILE A 525 22.64 -12.32 -0.01
CA ILE A 525 23.36 -11.04 -0.13
C ILE A 525 23.79 -10.88 -1.59
N PRO A 526 23.25 -9.91 -2.36
CA PRO A 526 23.69 -9.68 -3.73
C PRO A 526 25.19 -9.41 -3.82
N TYR A 527 25.91 -10.05 -4.76
CA TYR A 527 27.37 -9.85 -4.90
C TYR A 527 27.77 -8.41 -5.16
N LYS A 528 26.91 -7.63 -5.83
CA LYS A 528 27.15 -6.20 -6.06
C LYS A 528 27.27 -5.38 -4.77
N LEU A 529 26.82 -5.91 -3.62
CA LEU A 529 26.94 -5.25 -2.31
C LEU A 529 28.27 -5.59 -1.59
N ALA A 530 29.02 -6.60 -2.08
CA ALA A 530 30.29 -7.00 -1.49
C ALA A 530 31.37 -5.95 -1.73
N LYS A 531 32.16 -5.66 -0.69
CA LYS A 531 33.30 -4.72 -0.79
C LYS A 531 34.35 -5.21 -1.78
N SER A 532 34.54 -6.52 -1.81
CA SER A 532 35.46 -7.19 -2.74
C SER A 532 34.65 -7.96 -3.77
N GLN A 533 34.89 -7.72 -5.05
CA GLN A 533 34.30 -8.49 -6.15
C GLN A 533 35.14 -9.75 -6.48
N GLN A 534 35.99 -10.20 -5.54
CA GLN A 534 36.73 -11.46 -5.67
C GLN A 534 35.79 -12.67 -5.60
N PHE A 535 36.14 -13.73 -6.33
CA PHE A 535 35.37 -14.98 -6.35
C PHE A 535 36.19 -16.16 -5.83
N PRO A 536 35.67 -16.99 -4.89
CA PRO A 536 34.42 -16.79 -4.17
C PRO A 536 34.49 -15.56 -3.26
N PRO A 537 33.35 -14.88 -2.98
CA PRO A 537 33.33 -13.75 -2.08
C PRO A 537 33.76 -14.19 -0.68
N GLN A 538 34.42 -13.30 0.04
CA GLN A 538 34.76 -13.54 1.43
C GLN A 538 33.50 -13.33 2.28
N LEU A 539 33.32 -14.15 3.30
CA LEU A 539 32.23 -14.00 4.25
C LEU A 539 32.75 -14.25 5.66
N SER A 540 32.45 -13.35 6.59
CA SER A 540 32.50 -13.64 8.02
C SER A 540 31.11 -13.51 8.62
N ILE A 541 30.78 -14.40 9.56
CA ILE A 541 29.57 -14.31 10.38
C ILE A 541 30.01 -14.19 11.83
N ASN A 542 29.63 -13.10 12.51
CA ASN A 542 30.02 -12.80 13.89
C ASN A 542 31.55 -12.87 14.12
N GLY A 543 32.32 -12.42 13.12
CA GLY A 543 33.79 -12.42 13.15
C GLY A 543 34.46 -13.76 12.80
N ILE A 544 33.68 -14.82 12.54
CA ILE A 544 34.18 -16.13 12.15
C ILE A 544 34.13 -16.23 10.63
N LYS A 545 35.25 -16.60 9.99
CA LYS A 545 35.30 -16.81 8.54
C LYS A 545 34.47 -18.03 8.15
N GLU A 546 33.61 -17.84 7.15
CA GLU A 546 32.72 -18.88 6.63
C GLU A 546 33.00 -19.13 5.15
N SER A 547 32.69 -20.34 4.68
CA SER A 547 32.72 -20.63 3.25
C SER A 547 31.49 -20.01 2.58
N ALA A 548 31.68 -19.04 1.69
CA ALA A 548 30.58 -18.43 0.95
C ALA A 548 29.99 -19.42 -0.06
N LYS A 549 28.70 -19.75 0.08
CA LYS A 549 27.95 -20.43 -0.98
C LYS A 549 27.48 -19.41 -2.00
N ALA A 550 27.61 -19.78 -3.27
CA ALA A 550 27.36 -18.93 -4.41
C ALA A 550 26.17 -19.45 -5.21
N GLU A 551 25.08 -18.68 -5.33
CA GLU A 551 23.92 -19.05 -6.15
C GLU A 551 23.40 -17.83 -6.91
N SER A 552 23.39 -17.89 -8.26
CA SER A 552 22.68 -16.94 -9.13
C SER A 552 22.93 -15.45 -8.83
N GLY A 553 24.17 -15.07 -8.47
CA GLY A 553 24.52 -13.68 -8.16
C GLY A 553 24.44 -13.29 -6.67
N TYR A 554 24.23 -14.26 -5.78
CA TYR A 554 24.10 -14.05 -4.34
C TYR A 554 25.07 -14.90 -3.52
N ILE A 555 25.55 -14.32 -2.41
CA ILE A 555 26.09 -15.06 -1.27
C ILE A 555 24.89 -15.63 -0.51
N VAL A 556 24.90 -16.95 -0.27
CA VAL A 556 23.80 -17.66 0.37
C VAL A 556 24.22 -18.17 1.73
N VAL A 557 23.43 -17.85 2.76
CA VAL A 557 23.52 -18.46 4.08
C VAL A 557 22.17 -19.02 4.45
N ASP A 558 22.09 -20.34 4.57
CA ASP A 558 20.87 -21.05 4.96
C ASP A 558 20.85 -21.31 6.47
N GLU A 559 19.66 -21.45 7.04
CA GLU A 559 19.43 -21.87 8.43
C GLU A 559 20.09 -20.95 9.48
N VAL A 560 20.11 -19.64 9.24
CA VAL A 560 20.53 -18.66 10.25
C VAL A 560 19.51 -18.68 11.39
N GLY A 561 19.97 -18.98 12.60
CA GLY A 561 19.14 -19.09 13.80
C GLY A 561 18.74 -17.74 14.41
N PRO A 562 17.91 -17.77 15.48
CA PRO A 562 17.42 -16.57 16.16
C PRO A 562 18.51 -15.72 16.79
N GLY A 563 18.18 -14.45 17.02
CA GLY A 563 19.06 -13.45 17.61
C GLY A 563 19.90 -12.69 16.59
N LYS A 564 20.95 -12.05 17.10
CA LYS A 564 21.80 -11.13 16.32
C LYS A 564 22.83 -11.88 15.49
N SER A 565 22.89 -11.55 14.22
CA SER A 565 23.94 -12.00 13.31
C SER A 565 24.51 -10.83 12.53
N ARG A 566 25.83 -10.76 12.42
CA ARG A 566 26.57 -9.78 11.63
C ARG A 566 27.35 -10.47 10.53
N PHE A 567 27.05 -10.12 9.28
CA PHE A 567 27.69 -10.62 8.07
C PHE A 567 28.63 -9.53 7.53
N GLU A 568 29.89 -9.89 7.25
CA GLU A 568 30.82 -9.02 6.52
C GLU A 568 31.24 -9.69 5.22
N PHE A 569 31.18 -8.95 4.10
CA PHE A 569 31.32 -9.51 2.75
C PHE A 569 31.94 -8.54 1.73
#